data_AF-A0A2S8FE65-F1
#
_entry.id   AF-A0A2S8FE65-F1
#
_cell.length_a   1.000
_cell.length_b   1.000
_cell.length_c   1.000
_cell.angle_alpha   90.00
_cell.angle_beta   90.00
_cell.angle_gamma   90.00
#
_symmetry.space_group_name_H-M   'P 1'
#
loop_
_entity.id
_entity.type
_entity.pdbx_description
1 polymer ?
#
loop_
_entity_poly.entity_id
_entity_poly.type
_entity_poly.pdbx_seq_one_letter_code
_entity_poly.pdbx_strand_id
1 'polypeptide(L)'
;MTENPFESPVATTATVDADQALSAPAKRPLGISILAILSLLSGIIYLLEAGFMFFVGPIPFVSGAGVLLVSLRLIWGILALGLLGMAAAIGLWRGTKWGWWLAAIRYVYGVANSMTLLVWVFSTTFTLGAVGHNSDGIILQNGLGLILSVMFLLYLQRKNALTYFGLDQGSHVARASGLIAFGAIVLAVLGVFRLG
;
A
#
# COMPACT_ATOMS: atom_id res chain seq x y z
N MET A 1 8.21 -65.54 30.57
CA MET A 1 7.78 -64.40 29.74
C MET A 1 6.62 -63.76 30.48
N THR A 2 6.90 -62.69 31.22
CA THR A 2 5.92 -61.98 32.05
C THR A 2 5.68 -60.63 31.41
N GLU A 3 4.61 -60.52 30.63
CA GLU A 3 4.14 -59.22 30.14
C GLU A 3 3.64 -58.39 31.32
N ASN A 4 4.11 -57.15 31.37
CA ASN A 4 3.81 -56.21 32.44
C ASN A 4 2.44 -55.57 32.19
N PRO A 5 1.44 -55.77 33.06
CA PRO A 5 0.06 -55.32 32.83
C PRO A 5 -0.18 -53.82 33.07
N PHE A 6 0.88 -53.02 33.27
CA PHE A 6 0.77 -51.59 33.59
C PHE A 6 1.31 -50.64 32.51
N GLU A 7 1.57 -51.12 31.29
CA GLU A 7 1.83 -50.21 30.16
C GLU A 7 0.55 -49.45 29.82
N SER A 8 0.41 -48.26 30.41
CA SER A 8 -0.66 -47.33 30.10
C SER A 8 -0.52 -46.89 28.64
N PRO A 9 -1.63 -46.81 27.87
CA PRO A 9 -1.57 -46.42 26.47
C PRO A 9 -0.92 -45.05 26.35
N VAL A 10 0.19 -45.04 25.64
CA VAL A 10 1.02 -43.89 25.31
C VAL A 10 0.13 -42.77 24.76
N ALA A 11 -0.02 -41.70 25.54
CA ALA A 11 -0.76 -40.48 25.21
C ALA A 11 -0.03 -39.65 24.14
N THR A 12 0.20 -40.22 22.95
CA THR A 12 0.97 -39.58 21.87
C THR A 12 0.09 -39.09 20.72
N THR A 13 -1.22 -39.36 20.71
CA THR A 13 -2.11 -38.88 19.64
C THR A 13 -2.79 -37.53 19.94
N ALA A 14 -3.07 -37.21 21.21
CA ALA A 14 -3.81 -35.99 21.55
C ALA A 14 -2.98 -34.69 21.45
N THR A 15 -1.67 -34.75 21.65
CA THR A 15 -0.79 -33.56 21.56
C THR A 15 -0.44 -33.22 20.12
N VAL A 16 -0.36 -34.23 19.23
CA VAL A 16 -0.04 -34.03 17.80
C VAL A 16 -1.19 -33.31 17.07
N ASP A 17 -2.45 -33.66 17.37
CA ASP A 17 -3.62 -32.98 16.79
C ASP A 17 -3.80 -31.55 17.32
N ALA A 18 -3.46 -31.28 18.58
CA ALA A 18 -3.50 -29.94 19.16
C ALA A 18 -2.41 -29.02 18.57
N ASP A 19 -1.19 -29.53 18.40
CA ASP A 19 -0.10 -28.81 17.75
C ASP A 19 -0.32 -28.65 16.24
N GLN A 20 -0.93 -29.63 15.55
CA GLN A 20 -1.34 -29.49 14.15
C GLN A 20 -2.48 -28.48 13.97
N ALA A 21 -3.47 -28.44 14.87
CA ALA A 21 -4.56 -27.45 14.84
C ALA A 21 -4.06 -26.02 15.09
N LEU A 22 -2.98 -25.85 15.88
CA LEU A 22 -2.29 -24.57 16.07
C LEU A 22 -1.44 -24.14 14.86
N SER A 23 -1.10 -25.07 13.96
CA SER A 23 -0.21 -24.83 12.80
C SER A 23 -0.94 -24.61 11.47
N ALA A 24 -2.26 -24.78 11.44
CA ALA A 24 -3.03 -24.56 10.23
C ALA A 24 -2.93 -23.06 9.83
N PRO A 25 -2.37 -22.72 8.65
CA PRO A 25 -2.20 -21.33 8.26
C PRO A 25 -3.57 -20.65 8.24
N ALA A 26 -3.71 -19.58 9.04
CA ALA A 26 -4.94 -18.81 9.14
C ALA A 26 -5.49 -18.53 7.74
N LYS A 27 -6.72 -19.01 7.47
CA LYS A 27 -7.34 -18.94 6.15
C LYS A 27 -7.32 -17.48 5.67
N ARG A 28 -6.59 -17.23 4.56
CA ARG A 28 -6.40 -15.88 4.04
C ARG A 28 -7.76 -15.25 3.68
N PRO A 29 -8.10 -14.07 4.22
CA PRO A 29 -9.36 -13.43 3.87
C PRO A 29 -9.33 -12.95 2.42
N LEU A 30 -10.49 -13.08 1.75
CA LEU A 30 -10.62 -12.82 0.31
C LEU A 30 -10.18 -11.40 -0.06
N GLY A 31 -10.53 -10.39 0.74
CA GLY A 31 -10.15 -9.01 0.44
C GLY A 31 -8.65 -8.72 0.54
N ILE A 32 -7.88 -9.43 1.37
CA ILE A 32 -6.40 -9.32 1.35
C ILE A 32 -5.84 -9.87 0.04
N SER A 33 -6.42 -10.95 -0.49
CA SER A 33 -6.04 -11.50 -1.79
C SER A 33 -6.24 -10.45 -2.89
N ILE A 34 -7.40 -9.80 -2.92
CA ILE A 34 -7.73 -8.74 -3.88
C ILE A 34 -6.74 -7.59 -3.73
N LEU A 35 -6.52 -7.10 -2.50
CA LEU A 35 -5.58 -6.01 -2.24
C LEU A 35 -4.15 -6.34 -2.68
N ALA A 36 -3.70 -7.58 -2.51
CA ALA A 36 -2.39 -8.02 -2.95
C ALA A 36 -2.27 -8.00 -4.49
N ILE A 37 -3.30 -8.47 -5.21
CA ILE A 37 -3.34 -8.45 -6.68
C ILE A 37 -3.37 -7.00 -7.19
N LEU A 38 -4.25 -6.16 -6.64
CA LEU A 38 -4.33 -4.74 -7.00
C LEU A 38 -3.02 -4.02 -6.70
N SER A 39 -2.40 -4.35 -5.57
CA SER A 39 -1.11 -3.80 -5.19
C SER A 39 -0.01 -4.19 -6.17
N LEU A 40 0.00 -5.46 -6.60
CA LEU A 40 0.94 -5.99 -7.57
C LEU A 40 0.76 -5.30 -8.93
N LEU A 41 -0.47 -5.23 -9.42
CA LEU A 41 -0.81 -4.63 -10.71
C LEU A 41 -0.38 -3.16 -10.76
N SER A 42 -0.74 -2.36 -9.75
CA SER A 42 -0.32 -0.96 -9.72
C SER A 42 1.20 -0.81 -9.51
N GLY A 43 1.86 -1.75 -8.83
CA GLY A 43 3.33 -1.76 -8.74
C GLY A 43 3.98 -1.98 -10.11
N ILE A 44 3.46 -2.94 -10.89
CA ILE A 44 3.89 -3.19 -12.27
C ILE A 44 3.68 -1.95 -13.15
N ILE A 45 2.51 -1.31 -13.04
CA ILE A 45 2.22 -0.08 -13.81
C ILE A 45 3.25 1.01 -13.50
N TYR A 46 3.56 1.27 -12.23
CA TYR A 46 4.59 2.26 -11.88
C TYR A 46 5.98 1.88 -12.38
N LEU A 47 6.35 0.60 -12.37
CA LEU A 47 7.63 0.15 -12.93
C LEU A 47 7.67 0.33 -14.46
N LEU A 48 6.56 0.09 -15.15
CA LEU A 48 6.44 0.35 -16.59
C LEU A 48 6.53 1.84 -16.90
N GLU A 49 5.89 2.70 -16.11
CA GLU A 49 5.99 4.16 -16.22
C GLU A 49 7.43 4.64 -16.00
N ALA A 50 8.10 4.15 -14.96
CA ALA A 50 9.50 4.47 -14.69
C ALA A 50 10.41 4.01 -15.84
N GLY A 51 10.21 2.79 -16.35
CA GLY A 51 10.94 2.26 -17.50
C GLY A 51 10.71 3.11 -18.76
N PHE A 52 9.46 3.44 -19.06
CA PHE A 52 9.10 4.29 -20.19
C PHE A 52 9.80 5.66 -20.10
N MET A 53 9.77 6.32 -18.95
CA MET A 53 10.48 7.59 -18.74
C MET A 53 12.00 7.46 -18.87
N PHE A 54 12.58 6.30 -18.52
CA PHE A 54 14.01 6.07 -18.68
C PHE A 54 14.43 5.96 -20.15
N PHE A 55 13.60 5.36 -21.00
CA PHE A 55 13.89 5.16 -22.43
C PHE A 55 13.49 6.35 -23.31
N VAL A 56 12.33 6.96 -23.05
CA VAL A 56 11.81 8.08 -23.86
C VAL A 56 12.33 9.44 -23.36
N GLY A 57 12.90 9.46 -22.16
CA GLY A 57 13.34 10.68 -21.48
C GLY A 57 12.24 11.26 -20.60
N PRO A 58 12.58 12.08 -19.60
CA PRO A 58 11.60 12.61 -18.67
C PRO A 58 10.76 13.68 -19.36
N ILE A 59 9.44 13.61 -19.18
CA ILE A 59 8.52 14.63 -19.71
C ILE A 59 8.82 15.95 -18.99
N PRO A 60 9.16 17.04 -19.71
CA PRO A 60 9.45 18.30 -19.08
C PRO A 60 8.16 18.86 -18.46
N PHE A 61 8.21 19.26 -17.19
CA PHE A 61 7.10 19.91 -16.51
C PHE A 61 7.41 21.39 -16.30
N VAL A 62 6.41 22.24 -16.44
CA VAL A 62 6.56 23.68 -16.21
C VAL A 62 6.48 23.91 -14.70
N SER A 63 7.58 24.39 -14.11
CA SER A 63 7.60 24.84 -12.72
C SER A 63 6.63 26.00 -12.50
N GLY A 64 6.27 26.29 -11.24
CA GLY A 64 5.47 27.47 -10.90
C GLY A 64 6.08 28.80 -11.35
N ALA A 65 7.36 28.82 -11.72
CA ALA A 65 8.06 29.98 -12.28
C ALA A 65 8.10 30.00 -13.83
N GLY A 66 7.39 29.09 -14.52
CA GLY A 66 7.37 29.04 -15.98
C GLY A 66 8.57 28.33 -16.62
N VAL A 67 9.50 27.79 -15.83
CA VAL A 67 10.69 27.08 -16.33
C VAL A 67 10.37 25.61 -16.57
N LEU A 68 10.70 25.10 -17.77
CA LEU A 68 10.68 23.66 -18.07
C LEU A 68 11.75 22.95 -17.25
N LEU A 69 11.34 22.16 -16.27
CA LEU A 69 12.21 21.33 -15.46
C LEU A 69 12.06 19.87 -15.87
N VAL A 70 13.20 19.21 -16.07
CA VAL A 70 13.34 17.79 -16.35
C VAL A 70 13.99 17.18 -15.11
N SER A 71 13.19 16.76 -14.12
CA SER A 71 13.73 16.26 -12.86
C SER A 71 13.97 14.74 -12.94
N LEU A 72 15.25 14.35 -13.11
CA LEU A 72 15.70 12.96 -13.01
C LEU A 72 15.29 12.28 -11.69
N ARG A 73 15.05 13.09 -10.64
CA ARG A 73 14.58 12.64 -9.32
C ARG A 73 13.17 12.05 -9.37
N LEU A 74 12.33 12.50 -10.30
CA LEU A 74 10.97 11.99 -10.47
C LEU A 74 10.98 10.51 -10.86
N ILE A 75 11.89 10.10 -11.75
CA ILE A 75 12.03 8.70 -12.20
C ILE A 75 12.34 7.79 -11.00
N TRP A 76 13.26 8.20 -10.14
CA TRP A 76 13.61 7.46 -8.93
C TRP A 76 12.43 7.36 -7.95
N GLY A 77 11.63 8.41 -7.82
CA GLY A 77 10.41 8.40 -7.02
C GLY A 77 9.37 7.39 -7.53
N ILE A 78 9.12 7.37 -8.85
CA ILE A 78 8.18 6.43 -9.48
C ILE A 78 8.70 4.99 -9.33
N LEU A 79 9.99 4.77 -9.54
CA LEU A 79 10.62 3.46 -9.36
C LEU A 79 10.45 2.97 -7.91
N ALA A 80 10.70 3.84 -6.93
CA ALA A 80 10.51 3.53 -5.51
C ALA A 80 9.06 3.16 -5.19
N LEU A 81 8.08 3.86 -5.77
CA LEU A 81 6.65 3.54 -5.62
C LEU A 81 6.28 2.19 -6.24
N GLY A 82 6.86 1.85 -7.40
CA GLY A 82 6.69 0.55 -8.04
C GLY A 82 7.23 -0.59 -7.18
N LEU A 83 8.45 -0.43 -6.65
CA LEU A 83 9.07 -1.40 -5.74
C LEU A 83 8.30 -1.52 -4.42
N LEU A 84 7.84 -0.40 -3.86
CA LEU A 84 6.99 -0.39 -2.67
C LEU A 84 5.69 -1.17 -2.91
N GLY A 85 5.09 -1.01 -4.09
CA GLY A 85 3.87 -1.71 -4.46
C GLY A 85 4.05 -3.23 -4.61
N MET A 86 5.17 -3.65 -5.22
CA MET A 86 5.59 -5.05 -5.31
C MET A 86 5.85 -5.66 -3.93
N ALA A 87 6.66 -4.97 -3.11
CA ALA A 87 6.98 -5.43 -1.76
C ALA A 87 5.72 -5.55 -0.89
N ALA A 88 4.83 -4.56 -0.94
CA ALA A 88 3.53 -4.62 -0.28
C ALA A 88 2.70 -5.82 -0.75
N ALA A 89 2.62 -6.09 -2.05
CA ALA A 89 1.89 -7.24 -2.58
C ALA A 89 2.44 -8.57 -2.05
N ILE A 90 3.76 -8.75 -2.05
CA ILE A 90 4.43 -9.95 -1.51
C ILE A 90 4.14 -10.09 -0.02
N GLY A 91 4.27 -9.00 0.74
CA GLY A 91 4.04 -8.99 2.18
C GLY A 91 2.58 -9.30 2.55
N LEU A 92 1.62 -8.78 1.78
CA LEU A 92 0.19 -9.09 1.90
C LEU A 92 -0.09 -10.56 1.56
N TRP A 93 0.55 -11.10 0.52
CA TRP A 93 0.37 -12.50 0.12
C TRP A 93 0.87 -13.49 1.17
N ARG A 94 1.96 -13.13 1.85
CA ARG A 94 2.58 -13.92 2.92
C ARG A 94 1.98 -13.68 4.31
N GLY A 95 1.01 -12.77 4.46
CA GLY A 95 0.40 -12.46 5.76
C GLY A 95 1.35 -11.86 6.78
N THR A 96 2.38 -11.14 6.31
CA THR A 96 3.42 -10.59 7.18
C THR A 96 3.05 -9.21 7.72
N LYS A 97 3.46 -8.92 8.96
CA LYS A 97 3.25 -7.61 9.61
C LYS A 97 3.81 -6.44 8.79
N TRP A 98 5.00 -6.61 8.21
CA TRP A 98 5.63 -5.58 7.37
C TRP A 98 4.83 -5.33 6.09
N GLY A 99 4.23 -6.38 5.50
CA GLY A 99 3.35 -6.25 4.34
C GLY A 99 2.13 -5.37 4.60
N TRP A 100 1.54 -5.50 5.79
CA TRP A 100 0.45 -4.62 6.22
C TRP A 100 0.89 -3.16 6.29
N TRP A 101 2.04 -2.88 6.91
CA TRP A 101 2.59 -1.53 7.02
C TRP A 101 2.84 -0.92 5.63
N LEU A 102 3.54 -1.62 4.74
CA LEU A 102 3.83 -1.12 3.39
C LEU A 102 2.55 -0.85 2.59
N ALA A 103 1.57 -1.74 2.67
CA ALA A 103 0.28 -1.54 2.01
C ALA A 103 -0.44 -0.31 2.57
N ALA A 104 -0.50 -0.17 3.89
CA ALA A 104 -1.18 0.94 4.54
C ALA A 104 -0.52 2.29 4.19
N ILE A 105 0.81 2.35 4.21
CA ILE A 105 1.59 3.53 3.79
C ILE A 105 1.27 3.92 2.35
N ARG A 106 1.27 2.93 1.45
CA ARG A 106 0.96 3.17 0.04
C ARG A 106 -0.44 3.75 -0.15
N TYR A 107 -1.44 3.25 0.58
CA TYR A 107 -2.79 3.80 0.49
C TYR A 107 -2.89 5.19 1.10
N VAL A 108 -2.17 5.49 2.19
CA VAL A 108 -2.05 6.86 2.71
C VAL A 108 -1.42 7.80 1.67
N TYR A 109 -0.36 7.36 1.01
CA TYR A 109 0.24 8.11 -0.10
C TYR A 109 -0.77 8.33 -1.24
N GLY A 110 -1.54 7.31 -1.62
CA GLY A 110 -2.61 7.42 -2.61
C GLY A 110 -3.64 8.49 -2.25
N VAL A 111 -4.11 8.49 -1.00
CA VAL A 111 -5.02 9.52 -0.47
C VAL A 111 -4.40 10.91 -0.60
N ALA A 112 -3.20 11.11 -0.08
CA ALA A 112 -2.54 12.42 -0.09
C ALA A 112 -2.25 12.91 -1.52
N ASN A 113 -1.82 12.03 -2.42
CA ASN A 113 -1.56 12.37 -3.81
C ASN A 113 -2.86 12.74 -4.56
N SER A 114 -3.93 11.95 -4.42
CA SER A 114 -5.22 12.27 -5.02
C SER A 114 -5.79 13.59 -4.48
N MET A 115 -5.68 13.86 -3.18
CA MET A 115 -6.08 15.15 -2.61
C MET A 115 -5.24 16.32 -3.17
N THR A 116 -3.92 16.15 -3.24
CA THR A 116 -3.02 17.18 -3.76
C THR A 116 -3.35 17.52 -5.22
N LEU A 117 -3.61 16.51 -6.04
CA LEU A 117 -3.98 16.70 -7.44
C LEU A 117 -5.35 17.37 -7.58
N LEU A 118 -6.35 17.00 -6.76
CA LEU A 118 -7.65 17.66 -6.75
C LEU A 118 -7.54 19.14 -6.34
N VAL A 119 -6.78 19.45 -5.29
CA VAL A 119 -6.53 20.84 -4.86
C VAL A 119 -5.81 21.63 -5.95
N TRP A 120 -4.84 21.00 -6.63
CA TRP A 120 -4.12 21.64 -7.73
C TRP A 120 -5.04 21.95 -8.91
N VAL A 121 -5.86 21.00 -9.36
CA VAL A 121 -6.84 21.21 -10.44
C VAL A 121 -7.83 22.31 -10.06
N PHE A 122 -8.38 22.26 -8.83
CA PHE A 122 -9.30 23.29 -8.37
C PHE A 122 -8.64 24.67 -8.36
N SER A 123 -7.41 24.75 -7.82
CA SER A 123 -6.68 26.02 -7.77
C SER A 123 -6.42 26.58 -9.16
N THR A 124 -5.93 25.77 -10.11
CA THR A 124 -5.63 26.21 -11.48
C THR A 124 -6.88 26.57 -12.28
N THR A 125 -7.96 25.80 -12.18
CA THR A 125 -9.24 26.12 -12.85
C THR A 125 -9.84 27.45 -12.35
N PHE A 126 -9.79 27.73 -11.05
CA PHE A 126 -10.33 28.97 -10.49
C PHE A 126 -9.43 30.19 -10.71
N THR A 127 -8.10 30.03 -10.72
CA THR A 127 -7.16 31.16 -10.82
C THR A 127 -6.75 31.53 -12.24
N LEU A 128 -6.64 30.57 -13.16
CA LEU A 128 -6.12 30.82 -14.51
C LEU A 128 -7.22 30.86 -15.59
N GLY A 129 -8.48 30.69 -15.20
CA GLY A 129 -9.57 30.40 -16.13
C GLY A 129 -9.40 29.01 -16.74
N ALA A 130 -10.44 28.44 -17.35
CA ALA A 130 -10.42 27.09 -17.90
C ALA A 130 -9.44 26.95 -19.08
N VAL A 131 -8.13 26.87 -18.80
CA VAL A 131 -7.09 26.63 -19.80
C VAL A 131 -7.12 25.16 -20.21
N GLY A 132 -8.04 24.81 -21.13
CA GLY A 132 -7.95 23.71 -22.10
C GLY A 132 -7.68 22.27 -21.60
N HIS A 133 -7.59 22.03 -20.30
CA HIS A 133 -7.37 20.69 -19.76
C HIS A 133 -8.72 20.02 -19.54
N ASN A 134 -8.80 18.71 -19.85
CA ASN A 134 -9.93 17.84 -19.52
C ASN A 134 -10.06 17.71 -17.99
N SER A 135 -10.43 18.79 -17.30
CA SER A 135 -10.50 18.90 -15.84
C SER A 135 -11.43 17.86 -15.27
N ASP A 136 -12.54 17.57 -15.96
CA ASP A 136 -13.54 16.61 -15.53
C ASP A 136 -12.97 15.19 -15.46
N GLY A 137 -12.12 14.82 -16.43
CA GLY A 137 -11.43 13.52 -16.44
C GLY A 137 -10.45 13.39 -15.28
N ILE A 138 -9.67 14.44 -15.01
CA ILE A 138 -8.69 14.45 -13.91
C ILE A 138 -9.40 14.42 -12.55
N ILE A 139 -10.50 15.18 -12.40
CA ILE A 139 -11.32 15.21 -11.18
C ILE A 139 -11.93 13.82 -10.93
N LEU A 140 -12.54 13.21 -11.95
CA LEU A 140 -13.17 11.91 -11.82
C LEU A 140 -12.14 10.82 -11.48
N GLN A 141 -11.01 10.79 -12.17
CA GLN A 141 -9.94 9.81 -11.94
C GLN A 141 -9.36 9.93 -10.53
N ASN A 142 -9.04 11.16 -10.09
CA ASN A 142 -8.45 11.38 -8.77
C ASN A 142 -9.49 11.25 -7.64
N GLY A 143 -10.76 11.60 -7.89
CA GLY A 143 -11.85 11.38 -6.95
C GLY A 143 -12.11 9.89 -6.72
N LEU A 144 -12.16 9.09 -7.79
CA LEU A 144 -12.29 7.63 -7.67
C LEU A 144 -11.07 7.02 -6.97
N GLY A 145 -9.87 7.46 -7.34
CA GLY A 145 -8.62 7.03 -6.69
C GLY A 145 -8.59 7.34 -5.19
N LEU A 146 -9.08 8.50 -4.79
CA LEU A 146 -9.21 8.90 -3.39
C LEU A 146 -10.17 7.96 -2.64
N ILE A 147 -11.38 7.77 -3.18
CA ILE A 147 -12.40 6.90 -2.56
C ILE A 147 -11.86 5.48 -2.40
N LEU A 148 -11.25 4.91 -3.45
CA LEU A 148 -10.69 3.56 -3.40
C LEU A 148 -9.55 3.46 -2.38
N SER A 149 -8.65 4.44 -2.35
CA SER A 149 -7.52 4.45 -1.41
C SER A 149 -7.99 4.52 0.04
N VAL A 150 -8.98 5.37 0.35
CA VAL A 150 -9.61 5.42 1.69
C VAL A 150 -10.29 4.10 2.02
N MET A 151 -11.05 3.53 1.08
CA MET A 151 -11.76 2.28 1.29
C MET A 151 -10.79 1.12 1.58
N PHE A 152 -9.68 1.03 0.85
CA PHE A 152 -8.64 0.02 1.08
C PHE A 152 -7.91 0.22 2.42
N LEU A 153 -7.64 1.48 2.79
CA LEU A 153 -7.06 1.80 4.09
C LEU A 153 -7.98 1.37 5.24
N LEU A 154 -9.28 1.67 5.14
CA LEU A 154 -10.28 1.26 6.13
C LEU A 154 -10.43 -0.27 6.18
N TYR A 155 -10.36 -0.95 5.04
CA TYR A 155 -10.37 -2.41 5.00
C TYR A 155 -9.18 -3.03 5.74
N LEU A 156 -7.98 -2.47 5.58
CA LEU A 156 -6.78 -2.93 6.30
C LEU A 156 -6.90 -2.78 7.83
N GLN A 157 -7.71 -1.84 8.31
CA GLN A 157 -8.02 -1.66 9.73
C GLN A 157 -9.13 -2.58 10.25
N ARG A 158 -9.77 -3.36 9.38
CA ARG A 158 -10.84 -4.27 9.80
C ARG A 158 -10.26 -5.43 10.61
N LYS A 159 -10.99 -5.87 11.64
CA LYS A 159 -10.59 -7.00 12.52
C LYS A 159 -10.11 -8.22 11.74
N ASN A 160 -10.85 -8.64 10.71
CA ASN A 160 -10.48 -9.78 9.87
C ASN A 160 -9.10 -9.65 9.21
N ALA A 161 -8.72 -8.43 8.78
CA ALA A 161 -7.42 -8.19 8.19
C ALA A 161 -6.32 -8.17 9.27
N LEU A 162 -6.58 -7.49 10.38
CA LEU A 162 -5.65 -7.39 11.50
C LEU A 162 -5.32 -8.74 12.14
N THR A 163 -6.32 -9.61 12.32
CA THR A 163 -6.13 -10.96 12.84
C THR A 163 -5.24 -11.79 11.90
N TYR A 164 -5.40 -11.66 10.58
CA TYR A 164 -4.54 -12.35 9.61
C TYR A 164 -3.07 -11.94 9.71
N PHE A 165 -2.79 -10.67 10.01
CA PHE A 165 -1.42 -10.17 10.20
C PHE A 165 -0.88 -10.33 11.64
N GLY A 166 -1.66 -10.91 12.56
CA GLY A 166 -1.28 -11.00 13.98
C GLY A 166 -1.12 -9.63 14.63
N LEU A 167 -1.94 -8.66 14.21
CA LEU A 167 -2.00 -7.29 14.71
C LEU A 167 -3.33 -7.05 15.44
N ASP A 168 -3.91 -8.04 16.13
CA ASP A 168 -5.19 -7.84 16.84
C ASP A 168 -5.01 -7.24 18.24
N GLN A 169 -3.88 -7.49 18.92
CA GLN A 169 -3.62 -7.11 20.32
C GLN A 169 -3.21 -5.64 20.60
N GLY A 170 -2.90 -4.82 19.59
CA GLY A 170 -2.48 -3.41 19.81
C GLY A 170 -3.62 -2.40 19.97
N SER A 171 -3.38 -1.22 20.56
CA SER A 171 -4.40 -0.16 20.62
C SER A 171 -4.67 0.45 19.23
N HIS A 172 -5.92 0.79 18.93
CA HIS A 172 -6.31 1.44 17.67
C HIS A 172 -5.54 2.77 17.44
N VAL A 173 -5.25 3.50 18.53
CA VAL A 173 -4.55 4.78 18.52
C VAL A 173 -3.06 4.65 18.19
N ALA A 174 -2.37 3.61 18.69
CA ALA A 174 -0.96 3.36 18.35
C ALA A 174 -0.78 3.01 16.86
N ARG A 175 -1.76 2.30 16.27
CA ARG A 175 -1.74 1.95 14.85
C ARG A 175 -2.01 3.17 13.97
N ALA A 176 -2.99 3.99 14.34
CA ALA A 176 -3.32 5.21 13.61
C ALA A 176 -2.16 6.23 13.69
N SER A 177 -1.58 6.44 14.86
CA SER A 177 -0.43 7.34 15.04
C SER A 177 0.82 6.85 14.30
N GLY A 178 1.11 5.54 14.32
CA GLY A 178 2.19 4.95 13.51
C GLY A 178 1.97 5.15 12.01
N LEU A 179 0.73 4.99 11.54
CA LEU A 179 0.35 5.23 10.14
C LEU A 179 0.51 6.69 9.72
N ILE A 180 0.09 7.62 10.58
CA ILE A 180 0.20 9.06 10.32
C ILE A 180 1.67 9.50 10.36
N ALA A 181 2.42 9.11 11.39
CA ALA A 181 3.83 9.49 11.53
C ALA A 181 4.68 8.91 10.38
N PHE A 182 4.52 7.62 10.08
CA PHE A 182 5.28 6.99 9.01
C PHE A 182 4.80 7.43 7.62
N GLY A 183 3.50 7.63 7.44
CA GLY A 183 2.92 8.21 6.23
C GLY A 183 3.42 9.64 5.98
N ALA A 184 3.54 10.47 7.02
CA ALA A 184 4.10 11.81 6.93
C ALA A 184 5.58 11.79 6.53
N ILE A 185 6.37 10.85 7.05
CA ILE A 185 7.78 10.67 6.65
C ILE A 185 7.88 10.29 5.18
N VAL A 186 7.07 9.33 4.72
CA VAL A 186 7.08 8.88 3.32
C VAL A 186 6.61 10.01 2.40
N LEU A 187 5.60 10.79 2.81
CA LEU A 187 5.17 11.98 2.07
C LEU A 187 6.24 13.06 2.02
N ALA A 188 6.97 13.30 3.11
CA ALA A 188 8.08 14.24 3.13
C ALA A 188 9.20 13.79 2.18
N VAL A 189 9.58 12.51 2.22
CA VAL A 189 10.59 11.93 1.33
C VAL A 189 10.16 12.04 -0.13
N LEU A 190 8.93 11.66 -0.46
CA LEU A 190 8.41 11.75 -1.84
C LEU A 190 8.18 13.19 -2.29
N GLY A 191 7.81 14.09 -1.38
CA GLY A 191 7.70 15.53 -1.64
C GLY A 191 9.03 16.15 -2.02
N VAL A 192 10.13 15.75 -1.36
CA VAL A 192 11.50 16.15 -1.72
C VAL A 192 11.85 15.73 -3.16
N PHE A 193 11.42 14.55 -3.60
CA PHE A 193 11.65 14.09 -4.98
C PHE A 193 10.78 14.82 -6.02
N ARG A 194 9.68 15.47 -5.62
CA ARG A 194 8.72 16.14 -6.51
C ARG A 194 8.95 17.64 -6.66
N LEU A 195 9.54 18.31 -5.66
CA LEU A 195 9.70 19.77 -5.61
C LEU A 195 11.10 20.29 -5.98
N GLY A 196 12.05 19.41 -6.28
CA GLY A 196 13.45 19.79 -6.54
C GLY A 196 14.03 19.33 -7.87
#